data_AF-A0AAW5JUT9-F1
#
_entry.id   AF-A0AAW5JUT9-F1
#
_cell.length_a   1.000
_cell.length_b   1.000
_cell.length_c   1.000
_cell.angle_alpha   90.00
_cell.angle_beta   90.00
_cell.angle_gamma   90.00
#
_symmetry.space_group_name_H-M   'P 1'
#
loop_
_entity.id
_entity.type
_entity.pdbx_description
1 polymer ?
#
loop_
_entity_poly.entity_id
_entity_poly.type
_entity_poly.pdbx_seq_one_letter_code
_entity_poly.pdbx_strand_id
1 'polypeptide(L)'
;SGMKATEYCNKDIRAVTGQGDRVVSVTLAAGDAPTEFCTYHVPITICSNSPIKDAEGNSTGVFHLAGPYCPEESQMEVSVVDFP
;
A
#
# COMPACT_ATOMS: atom_id res chain seq x y z
N SER A 1 10.67 -5.53 5.33
CA SER A 1 10.83 -6.14 6.66
C SER A 1 11.53 -7.50 6.64
N GLY A 2 11.62 -8.21 5.49
CA GLY A 2 12.18 -9.58 5.47
C GLY A 2 11.26 -10.63 6.12
N MET A 3 10.09 -10.22 6.59
CA MET A 3 9.06 -11.06 7.21
C MET A 3 8.12 -11.65 6.14
N LYS A 4 7.32 -12.65 6.52
CA LYS A 4 6.27 -13.19 5.65
C LYS A 4 5.29 -12.09 5.25
N ALA A 5 5.04 -11.99 3.95
CA ALA A 5 4.06 -11.06 3.41
C ALA A 5 2.64 -11.42 3.88
N THR A 6 1.83 -10.40 4.13
CA THR A 6 0.39 -10.51 4.42
C THR A 6 -0.40 -9.92 3.26
N GLU A 7 -1.74 -9.96 3.32
CA GLU A 7 -2.57 -9.27 2.33
C GLU A 7 -2.26 -7.77 2.25
N TYR A 8 -1.90 -7.14 3.38
CA TYR A 8 -1.58 -5.73 3.42
C TYR A 8 -0.27 -5.40 2.69
N CYS A 9 0.71 -6.31 2.67
CA CYS A 9 1.89 -6.12 1.81
C CYS A 9 1.52 -6.05 0.33
N ASN A 10 0.53 -6.84 -0.10
CA ASN A 10 0.05 -6.85 -1.50
C ASN A 10 -0.84 -5.64 -1.82
N LYS A 11 -1.45 -5.02 -0.80
CA LYS A 11 -2.24 -3.78 -0.91
C LYS A 11 -1.41 -2.50 -0.69
N ASP A 12 -0.08 -2.60 -0.67
CA ASP A 12 0.79 -1.42 -0.50
C ASP A 12 0.44 -0.37 -1.55
N ILE A 13 0.22 0.87 -1.10
CA ILE A 13 -0.21 1.96 -1.98
C ILE A 13 0.70 2.13 -3.19
N ARG A 14 2.01 1.88 -3.07
CA ARG A 14 2.95 2.03 -4.20
C ARG A 14 2.76 0.93 -5.24
N ALA A 15 2.39 -0.28 -4.82
CA ALA A 15 2.05 -1.36 -5.75
C ALA A 15 0.73 -1.03 -6.47
N VAL A 16 -0.28 -0.60 -5.70
CA VAL A 16 -1.62 -0.27 -6.22
C VAL A 16 -1.59 0.90 -7.21
N THR A 17 -0.80 1.93 -6.94
CA THR A 17 -0.74 3.14 -7.77
C THR A 17 0.30 3.05 -8.89
N GLY A 18 0.92 1.89 -9.08
CA GLY A 18 1.91 1.66 -10.14
C GLY A 18 3.26 2.34 -9.92
N GLN A 19 3.52 2.84 -8.71
CA GLN A 19 4.80 3.43 -8.31
C GLN A 19 5.87 2.37 -8.00
N GLY A 20 5.48 1.10 -7.86
CA GLY A 20 6.36 -0.06 -7.81
C GLY A 20 6.03 -1.02 -6.68
N ASP A 21 5.93 -2.30 -7.03
CA ASP A 21 5.70 -3.38 -6.09
C ASP A 21 6.94 -3.61 -5.19
N ARG A 22 6.68 -3.92 -3.92
CA ARG A 22 7.66 -4.17 -2.87
C ARG A 22 7.57 -5.59 -2.31
N VAL A 23 6.60 -6.38 -2.77
CA VAL A 23 6.52 -7.81 -2.48
C VAL A 23 7.49 -8.55 -3.40
N VAL A 24 8.27 -9.44 -2.81
CA VAL A 24 9.23 -10.28 -3.55
C VAL A 24 9.03 -11.74 -3.17
N SER A 25 9.16 -12.61 -4.17
CA SER A 25 9.17 -14.05 -3.97
C SER A 25 10.61 -14.55 -3.99
N VAL A 26 10.99 -15.29 -2.95
CA VAL A 26 12.35 -15.83 -2.79
C VAL A 26 12.28 -17.31 -2.40
N THR A 27 13.25 -18.09 -2.88
CA THR A 27 13.45 -19.48 -2.44
C THR A 27 14.55 -19.52 -1.39
N LEU A 28 14.25 -20.10 -0.24
CA LEU A 28 15.16 -20.15 0.91
C LEU A 28 15.33 -21.61 1.37
N ALA A 29 16.45 -21.90 2.04
CA ALA A 29 16.58 -23.17 2.75
C ALA A 29 15.56 -23.23 3.89
N ALA A 30 15.12 -24.43 4.28
CA ALA A 30 14.01 -24.63 5.22
C ALA A 30 14.22 -23.98 6.61
N GLY A 31 15.46 -23.64 6.98
CA GLY A 31 15.80 -22.93 8.22
C GLY A 31 15.93 -21.40 8.11
N ASP A 32 16.03 -20.86 6.89
CA ASP A 32 16.25 -19.42 6.66
C ASP A 32 14.94 -18.65 6.39
N ALA A 33 13.82 -19.38 6.23
CA ALA A 33 12.54 -18.75 5.98
C ALA A 33 12.09 -17.92 7.19
N PRO A 34 11.60 -16.68 6.98
CA PRO A 34 11.09 -15.88 8.08
C PRO A 34 9.91 -16.59 8.73
N THR A 35 9.80 -16.54 10.05
CA THR A 35 8.70 -17.16 10.80
C THR A 35 7.57 -16.16 11.10
N GLU A 36 7.93 -14.90 11.28
CA GLU A 36 7.01 -13.81 11.60
C GLU A 36 6.33 -13.21 10.38
N PHE A 37 5.12 -12.68 10.58
CA PHE A 37 4.38 -11.94 9.57
C PHE A 37 4.69 -10.45 9.64
N CYS A 38 4.64 -9.77 8.50
CA CYS A 38 4.84 -8.34 8.43
C CYS A 38 3.75 -7.57 9.20
N THR A 39 4.16 -6.73 10.15
CA THR A 39 3.28 -5.87 10.95
C THR A 39 3.37 -4.39 10.56
N TYR A 40 4.23 -4.04 9.61
CA TYR A 40 4.48 -2.65 9.23
C TYR A 40 3.45 -2.09 8.24
N HIS A 41 2.70 -2.93 7.53
CA HIS A 41 1.67 -2.44 6.59
C HIS A 41 0.35 -2.30 7.33
N VAL A 42 -0.10 -1.05 7.49
CA VAL A 42 -1.37 -0.71 8.14
C VAL A 42 -2.41 -0.32 7.09
N PRO A 43 -3.65 -0.85 7.17
CA PRO A 43 -4.71 -0.50 6.24
C PRO A 43 -5.19 0.94 6.47
N ILE A 44 -5.44 1.65 5.37
CA ILE A 44 -6.09 2.96 5.33
C ILE A 44 -7.06 3.00 4.15
N THR A 45 -8.03 3.90 4.21
CA THR A 45 -8.95 4.15 3.09
C THR A 45 -8.61 5.46 2.41
N ILE A 46 -8.40 5.42 1.10
CA ILE A 46 -8.15 6.60 0.26
C ILE A 46 -9.35 6.90 -0.64
N CYS A 47 -9.41 8.12 -1.16
CA CYS A 47 -10.38 8.50 -2.19
C CYS A 47 -9.73 8.46 -3.57
N SER A 48 -10.03 7.44 -4.38
CA SER A 48 -9.42 7.22 -5.70
C SER A 48 -9.74 8.32 -6.72
N ASN A 49 -10.86 9.03 -6.53
CA ASN A 49 -11.24 10.19 -7.34
C ASN A 49 -10.63 11.52 -6.88
N SER A 50 -9.79 11.50 -5.84
CA SER A 50 -9.09 12.69 -5.32
C SER A 50 -7.56 12.50 -5.34
N PRO A 51 -6.94 12.41 -6.54
CA PRO A 51 -5.49 12.34 -6.65
C PRO A 51 -4.86 13.68 -6.28
N ILE A 52 -3.73 13.63 -5.58
CA ILE A 52 -2.89 14.80 -5.37
C ILE A 52 -2.16 15.09 -6.69
N LYS A 53 -2.24 16.34 -7.11
CA LYS A 53 -1.66 16.80 -8.37
C LYS A 53 -0.39 17.60 -8.14
N ASP A 54 0.53 17.51 -9.08
CA ASP A 54 1.71 18.38 -9.12
C ASP A 54 1.34 19.80 -9.64
N ALA A 55 2.35 20.66 -9.76
CA ALA A 55 2.17 22.03 -10.24
C ALA A 55 1.68 22.13 -11.69
N GLU A 56 1.85 21.07 -12.49
CA GLU A 56 1.41 20.97 -13.88
C GLU A 56 0.00 20.36 -14.00
N GLY A 57 -0.57 19.89 -12.87
CA GLY A 57 -1.90 19.30 -12.82
C GLY A 57 -1.94 17.79 -13.07
N ASN A 58 -0.77 17.14 -13.17
CA ASN A 58 -0.67 15.69 -13.37
C ASN A 58 -0.82 14.95 -12.05
N SER A 59 -1.40 13.75 -12.10
CA SER A 59 -1.52 12.89 -10.92
C SER A 59 -0.16 12.40 -10.47
N THR A 60 0.14 12.56 -9.18
CA THR A 60 1.41 12.13 -8.57
C THR A 60 1.44 10.66 -8.17
N GLY A 61 0.32 9.94 -8.28
CA GLY A 61 0.17 8.57 -7.81
C GLY A 61 -0.06 8.45 -6.30
N VAL A 62 -0.29 9.57 -5.60
CA VAL A 62 -0.79 9.61 -4.22
C VAL A 62 -2.17 10.26 -4.15
N PHE A 63 -2.95 9.89 -3.15
CA PHE A 63 -4.37 10.23 -3.02
C PHE A 63 -4.67 10.78 -1.62
N HIS A 64 -5.72 11.57 -1.51
CA HIS A 64 -6.23 11.99 -0.20
C HIS A 64 -6.89 10.83 0.54
N LEU A 65 -6.85 10.87 1.87
CA LEU A 65 -7.66 9.97 2.72
C LEU A 65 -9.15 10.13 2.38
N ALA A 66 -9.89 9.03 2.44
CA ALA A 66 -11.34 9.05 2.24
C ALA A 66 -12.00 9.87 3.35
N GLY A 67 -12.42 11.09 3.00
CA GLY A 67 -13.20 11.95 3.86
C GLY A 67 -14.71 11.69 3.78
N PRO A 68 -15.53 12.43 4.54
CA PRO A 68 -16.99 12.24 4.58
C PRO A 68 -17.70 12.53 3.25
N TYR A 69 -17.02 13.21 2.32
CA TYR A 69 -17.52 13.53 0.99
C TYR A 69 -16.97 12.61 -0.11
N CYS A 70 -16.15 11.62 0.23
CA CYS A 70 -15.69 10.64 -0.75
C CYS A 70 -16.84 9.67 -1.06
N PRO A 71 -17.31 9.59 -2.32
CA PRO A 71 -18.38 8.66 -2.68
C PRO A 71 -17.92 7.22 -2.46
N GLU A 72 -18.84 6.37 -2.01
CA GLU A 72 -18.53 4.98 -1.60
C GLU A 72 -17.84 4.18 -2.71
N GLU A 73 -18.27 4.36 -3.96
CA GLU A 73 -17.66 3.74 -5.15
C GLU A 73 -16.21 4.15 -5.41
N SER A 74 -15.75 5.25 -4.80
CA SER A 74 -14.39 5.78 -4.92
C SER A 74 -13.55 5.55 -3.67
N GLN A 75 -14.12 4.93 -2.64
CA GLN A 75 -13.35 4.54 -1.46
C GLN A 75 -12.56 3.28 -1.79
N MET A 76 -11.25 3.33 -1.57
CA MET A 76 -10.36 2.20 -1.84
C MET A 76 -9.52 1.93 -0.61
N GLU A 77 -9.56 0.69 -0.12
CA GLU A 77 -8.65 0.22 0.92
C GLU A 77 -7.27 -0.05 0.30
N VAL A 78 -6.25 0.57 0.87
CA VAL A 78 -4.83 0.34 0.58
C VAL A 78 -4.09 0.18 1.90
N SER A 79 -2.81 -0.18 1.85
CA SER A 79 -1.95 -0.14 3.03
C SER A 79 -0.81 0.85 2.85
N VAL A 80 -0.35 1.40 3.97
CA VAL A 80 0.86 2.22 4.04
C VAL A 80 1.81 1.60 5.04
N VAL A 81 3.11 1.88 4.88
CA VAL A 81 4.11 1.45 5.83
C VAL A 81 4.13 2.41 7.00
N ASP A 82 3.89 1.89 8.20
CA ASP A 82 4.01 2.60 9.47
C ASP A 82 5.22 2.05 10.22
N PHE A 83 6.25 2.88 10.38
CA PHE A 83 7.45 2.55 11.13
C PHE A 83 7.36 3.19 12.53
N PRO A 84 7.49 2.41 13.61
CA PRO A 84 7.63 2.97 14.95
C PRO A 84 8.95 3.71 15.16
#